data_AF-A0A453EKZ5-F1
#
_entry.id   AF-A0A453EKZ5-F1
#
_cell.length_a   1.000
_cell.length_b   1.000
_cell.length_c   1.000
_cell.angle_alpha   90.00
_cell.angle_beta   90.00
_cell.angle_gamma   90.00
#
_symmetry.space_group_name_H-M   'P 1'
#
loop_
_entity.id
_entity.type
_entity.pdbx_description
1 polymer ?
#
loop_
_entity_poly.entity_id
_entity_poly.type
_entity_poly.pdbx_seq_one_letter_code
_entity_poly.pdbx_strand_id
1 'polypeptide(L)' 'PHMISPCGGSPGTCFCYCRVPTRGGVVSVPGPMQGKCFFGCGNWTPAMGPVCPYFVWTN' A
#
# COMPACT_ATOMS: atom_id res chain seq x y z
N PRO A 1 15.11 -9.00 1.56
CA PRO A 1 14.43 -7.88 0.85
C PRO A 1 13.50 -7.11 1.80
N HIS A 2 14.07 -6.14 2.53
CA HIS A 2 13.30 -5.24 3.39
C HIS A 2 12.46 -4.31 2.51
N MET A 3 11.14 -4.44 2.57
CA MET A 3 10.22 -3.49 1.94
C MET A 3 10.20 -2.23 2.80
N ILE A 4 11.17 -1.35 2.56
CA ILE A 4 11.19 -0.02 3.14
C ILE A 4 10.00 0.70 2.51
N SER A 5 8.89 0.82 3.25
CA SER A 5 7.74 1.58 2.77
C SER A 5 8.19 3.03 2.54
N PRO A 6 7.95 3.61 1.35
CA PRO A 6 8.33 4.99 1.04
C PRO A 6 7.54 6.02 1.87
N CYS A 7 6.48 5.57 2.52
CA CYS A 7 5.66 6.29 3.48
C CYS A 7 6.18 5.93 4.88
N GLY A 8 6.66 6.89 5.66
CA GLY A 8 7.17 6.71 7.03
C GLY A 8 6.09 6.31 8.06
N GLY A 9 5.32 5.26 7.79
CA GLY A 9 4.41 4.63 8.71
C GLY A 9 5.14 3.57 9.53
N SER A 10 5.05 3.72 10.86
CA SER A 10 5.57 2.83 11.91
C SER A 10 5.53 1.32 11.53
N PRO A 11 6.50 0.49 11.96
CA PRO A 11 6.56 -0.96 11.68
C PRO A 11 5.40 -1.79 12.28
N GLY A 12 4.34 -1.16 12.78
CA GLY A 12 3.05 -1.81 12.96
C GLY A 12 2.48 -2.16 11.60
N THR A 13 2.86 -3.31 11.07
CA THR A 13 2.41 -3.82 9.78
C THR A 13 0.89 -3.81 9.72
N CYS A 14 0.29 -2.85 9.01
CA CYS A 14 -1.12 -2.92 8.67
C CYS A 14 -1.33 -4.22 7.86
N PHE A 15 -2.35 -5.00 8.23
CA PHE A 15 -2.69 -6.23 7.54
C PHE A 15 -3.93 -6.00 6.68
N CYS A 16 -3.93 -6.53 5.45
CA CYS A 16 -5.12 -6.51 4.61
C CYS A 16 -6.10 -7.63 5.02
N TYR A 17 -7.24 -7.74 4.33
CA TYR A 17 -8.22 -8.81 4.58
C TYR A 17 -7.67 -10.23 4.38
N CYS A 18 -6.59 -10.38 3.61
CA CYS A 18 -5.86 -11.65 3.47
C CYS A 18 -4.94 -11.97 4.65
N ARG A 19 -4.91 -11.12 5.71
CA ARG A 19 -4.03 -11.25 6.88
C ARG A 19 -2.53 -11.22 6.55
N VAL A 20 -2.16 -10.61 5.42
CA VAL A 20 -0.76 -10.37 5.04
C VAL A 20 -0.40 -8.89 5.16
N PRO A 21 0.89 -8.54 5.35
CA PRO A 21 1.32 -7.15 5.41
C PRO A 21 0.90 -6.39 4.16
N THR A 22 0.30 -5.21 4.34
CA THR A 22 -0.12 -4.35 3.23
C THR A 22 1.08 -3.88 2.42
N ARG A 23 0.88 -3.62 1.13
CA ARG A 23 1.87 -2.93 0.28
C ARG A 23 1.42 -1.50 0.06
N GLY A 24 2.35 -0.57 0.03
CA GLY A 24 2.03 0.85 -0.14
C GLY A 24 3.01 1.56 -1.05
N GLY A 25 2.63 2.77 -1.44
CA GLY A 25 3.41 3.64 -2.30
C GLY A 25 2.99 5.09 -2.15
N VAL A 26 3.71 5.97 -2.85
CA VAL A 26 3.42 7.40 -2.94
C VAL A 26 2.90 7.69 -4.34
N VAL A 27 1.87 8.52 -4.45
CA VAL A 27 1.36 8.97 -5.76
C VAL A 27 2.33 10.00 -6.33
N SER A 28 3.12 9.59 -7.33
CA SER A 28 4.02 10.49 -8.05
C SER A 28 3.33 11.24 -9.20
N VAL A 29 2.13 10.79 -9.60
CA VAL A 29 1.35 11.39 -10.67
C VAL A 29 0.94 12.82 -10.28
N PRO A 30 1.18 13.84 -11.13
CA PRO A 30 0.76 15.22 -10.86
C PRO A 30 -0.75 15.31 -10.67
N GLY A 31 -1.18 16.00 -9.62
CA GLY A 31 -2.59 16.20 -9.31
C GLY A 31 -2.85 16.44 -7.83
N PRO A 32 -4.13 16.57 -7.42
CA PRO A 32 -4.49 16.85 -6.01
C PRO A 32 -3.99 15.81 -5.00
N MET A 33 -3.72 14.59 -5.49
CA MET A 33 -3.23 13.48 -4.67
C MET A 33 -1.71 13.30 -4.74
N GLN A 34 -0.98 14.14 -5.47
CA GLN A 34 0.47 14.04 -5.60
C GLN A 34 1.14 14.10 -4.21
N GLY A 35 2.08 13.19 -3.98
CA GLY A 35 2.79 13.07 -2.71
C GLY A 35 2.00 12.41 -1.58
N LYS A 36 0.71 12.09 -1.77
CA LYS A 36 -0.06 11.30 -0.80
C LYS A 36 0.33 9.84 -0.90
N CYS A 37 0.36 9.17 0.25
CA CYS A 37 0.69 7.75 0.30
C CYS A 37 -0.56 6.90 0.46
N PHE A 38 -0.51 5.68 -0.05
CA PHE A 38 -1.60 4.71 0.01
C PHE A 38 -1.08 3.35 0.46
N PHE A 39 -1.97 2.54 1.00
CA PHE A 39 -1.75 1.12 1.27
C PHE A 39 -2.86 0.29 0.61
N GLY A 40 -2.47 -0.83 0.03
CA GLY A 40 -3.36 -1.79 -0.61
C GLY A 40 -3.01 -3.23 -0.24
N CYS A 41 -3.74 -4.18 -0.82
CA CYS A 41 -3.55 -5.61 -0.58
C CYS A 41 -2.08 -6.05 -0.80
N GLY A 42 -1.47 -6.60 0.25
CA GLY A 42 -0.12 -7.17 0.21
C GLY A 42 0.04 -8.32 -0.79
N ASN A 43 -1.02 -9.11 -0.96
CA ASN A 43 -1.13 -10.12 -2.01
C ASN A 43 -1.65 -9.46 -3.29
N TRP A 44 -0.75 -8.79 -4.00
CA TRP A 44 -1.01 -8.30 -5.34
C TRP A 44 -0.16 -9.09 -6.32
N THR A 45 -0.81 -9.54 -7.40
CA THR A 45 -0.23 -10.35 -8.45
C THR A 45 -0.23 -9.55 -9.76
N PRO A 46 0.81 -9.64 -10.59
CA PRO A 46 0.86 -8.93 -11.88
C PRO A 46 -0.29 -9.31 -12.82
N ALA A 47 -0.75 -10.57 -12.76
CA ALA A 47 -1.77 -11.09 -13.65
C ALA A 47 -3.21 -10.77 -13.21
N MET A 48 -3.47 -10.70 -11.90
CA MET A 48 -4.85 -10.59 -11.37
C MET A 48 -5.05 -9.38 -10.45
N GLY A 49 -4.00 -8.59 -10.23
CA GLY A 49 -4.04 -7.44 -9.35
C GLY A 49 -4.15 -7.85 -7.87
N PRO A 50 -4.78 -7.00 -7.03
CA PRO A 50 -4.93 -7.26 -5.61
C PRO A 50 -5.93 -8.39 -5.35
N VAL A 51 -5.56 -9.37 -4.51
CA VAL A 51 -6.43 -10.50 -4.13
C VAL A 51 -7.65 -10.08 -3.31
N CYS A 52 -7.57 -8.96 -2.58
CA CYS A 52 -8.71 -8.42 -1.84
C CYS A 52 -8.85 -6.92 -2.08
N PRO A 53 -10.05 -6.33 -1.89
CA PRO A 53 -10.32 -4.92 -2.16
C PRO A 53 -9.82 -3.99 -1.03
N TYR A 54 -8.84 -4.42 -0.24
CA TYR A 54 -8.25 -3.56 0.80
C TYR A 54 -7.50 -2.40 0.15
N PHE A 55 -7.90 -1.17 0.50
CA PHE A 55 -7.28 0.06 0.06
C PHE A 55 -7.53 1.18 1.08
N VAL A 56 -6.47 1.87 1.51
CA VAL A 56 -6.55 3.00 2.45
C VAL A 56 -5.55 4.08 2.07
N TRP A 57 -5.92 5.34 2.26
CA TRP A 57 -4.99 6.47 2.18
C TRP A 57 -4.28 6.67 3.53
N THR A 58 -2.99 7.01 3.51
CA THR A 58 -2.34 7.56 4.70
C THR A 58 -2.73 9.01 4.85
N ASN A 59 -2.93 9.44 6.09
CA ASN A 59 -2.90 10.85 6.44
C ASN A 59 -1.46 11.34 6.51
#